data_AF-A0A836WKG2-F1
#
_entry.id   AF-A0A836WKG2-F1
#
_cell.length_a   1.000
_cell.length_b   1.000
_cell.length_c   1.000
_cell.angle_alpha   90.00
_cell.angle_beta   90.00
_cell.angle_gamma   90.00
#
_symmetry.space_group_name_H-M   'P 1'
#
loop_
_entity.id
_entity.type
_entity.pdbx_description
1 polymer ?
#
loop_
_entity_poly.entity_id
_entity_poly.type
_entity_poly.pdbx_seq_one_letter_code
_entity_poly.pdbx_strand_id
1 'polypeptide(L)' 'MVMKPKVVIVGAGRAGGALALALREARYDIAGIASRSMESARMLAELVGTEVYSDRPEDLVPWGDLVILSVPDGAIS' A
#
# COMPACT_ATOMS: atom_id res chain seq x y z
N MET A 1 6.61 24.25 4.45
CA MET A 1 6.47 22.82 4.79
C MET A 1 6.41 22.04 3.49
N VAL A 2 7.24 21.01 3.32
CA VAL A 2 7.10 20.09 2.19
C VAL A 2 6.10 19.01 2.60
N MET A 3 5.01 18.86 1.85
CA MET A 3 4.04 17.78 2.03
C MET A 3 4.70 16.45 1.66
N LYS A 4 4.52 15.42 2.49
CA LYS A 4 4.96 14.07 2.13
C LYS A 4 4.03 13.47 1.08
N PRO A 5 4.55 12.68 0.11
CA PRO A 5 3.71 12.03 -0.88
C PRO A 5 2.77 11.03 -0.21
N LYS A 6 1.55 10.94 -0.75
CA LYS A 6 0.61 9.86 -0.45
C LYS A 6 1.08 8.56 -1.07
N VAL A 7 1.13 7.50 -0.27
CA VAL A 7 1.69 6.22 -0.70
C VAL A 7 0.61 5.18 -0.90
N VAL A 8 0.64 4.52 -2.05
CA VAL A 8 -0.12 3.30 -2.33
C VAL A 8 0.83 2.11 -2.29
N ILE A 9 0.48 1.07 -1.55
CA ILE A 9 1.27 -0.17 -1.47
C ILE A 9 0.58 -1.25 -2.28
N VAL A 10 1.30 -1.83 -3.24
CA VAL A 10 0.83 -2.98 -4.02
C VAL A 10 1.61 -4.22 -3.57
N GLY A 11 0.92 -5.12 -2.88
CA GLY A 11 1.46 -6.35 -2.31
C GLY A 11 1.49 -6.31 -0.78
N ALA A 12 0.43 -6.82 -0.14
CA ALA A 12 0.32 -6.91 1.32
C ALA A 12 1.07 -8.12 1.92
N GLY A 13 2.23 -8.46 1.37
CA GLY A 13 3.11 -9.52 1.88
C GLY A 13 4.06 -9.00 2.96
N ARG A 14 5.10 -9.79 3.28
CA ARG A 14 6.09 -9.43 4.31
C ARG A 14 6.81 -8.11 4.01
N ALA A 15 7.31 -7.94 2.78
CA ALA A 15 8.04 -6.75 2.38
C ALA A 15 7.14 -5.50 2.35
N GLY A 16 5.99 -5.58 1.68
CA GLY A 16 5.03 -4.48 1.63
C GLY A 16 4.47 -4.11 3.01
N GLY A 17 4.18 -5.10 3.85
CA GLY A 17 3.70 -4.89 5.22
C GLY A 17 4.73 -4.18 6.09
N ALA A 18 5.98 -4.66 6.12
CA ALA A 18 7.04 -4.01 6.87
C ALA A 18 7.29 -2.56 6.40
N LEU A 19 7.28 -2.33 5.09
CA LEU A 19 7.48 -1.01 4.52
C LEU A 19 6.31 -0.06 4.83
N ALA A 20 5.06 -0.53 4.70
CA ALA A 20 3.87 0.26 5.01
C ALA A 20 3.85 0.70 6.49
N LEU A 21 4.22 -0.19 7.41
CA LEU A 21 4.36 0.12 8.82
C LEU A 21 5.45 1.18 9.06
N ALA A 22 6.64 1.01 8.48
CA ALA A 22 7.73 1.98 8.61
C ALA A 22 7.36 3.36 8.03
N LEU A 23 6.65 3.40 6.89
CA LEU A 23 6.16 4.64 6.29
C LEU A 23 5.13 5.34 7.18
N ARG A 24 4.19 4.58 7.77
CA ARG A 24 3.23 5.09 8.74
C ARG A 24 3.93 5.68 9.97
N GLU A 25 4.91 4.99 10.54
CA GLU A 25 5.72 5.50 11.66
C GLU A 25 6.49 6.77 11.30
N ALA A 26 6.98 6.84 10.06
CA ALA A 26 7.58 8.04 9.49
C ALA A 26 6.57 9.13 9.11
N ARG A 27 5.27 8.97 9.42
CA ARG A 27 4.18 9.92 9.17
C ARG A 27 3.90 10.18 7.68
N TYR A 28 4.09 9.19 6.82
CA TYR A 28 3.53 9.22 5.47
C TYR A 28 2.03 8.89 5.53
N ASP A 29 1.27 9.46 4.60
CA ASP A 29 -0.15 9.12 4.39
C ASP A 29 -0.24 7.87 3.51
N ILE A 30 -0.86 6.81 4.03
CA ILE A 30 -1.07 5.57 3.27
C ILE A 30 -2.44 5.65 2.61
N ALA A 31 -2.44 6.06 1.34
CA ALA A 31 -3.65 6.30 0.56
C ALA A 31 -4.39 5.01 0.18
N GLY A 32 -3.71 3.87 0.18
CA GLY A 32 -4.38 2.58 0.01
C GLY A 32 -3.45 1.38 -0.06
N ILE A 33 -4.02 0.21 0.18
CA ILE A 33 -3.32 -1.08 0.10
C ILE A 33 -3.99 -1.98 -0.94
N ALA A 34 -3.25 -2.41 -1.94
CA ALA A 34 -3.68 -3.42 -2.91
C ALA A 34 -3.00 -4.75 -2.67
N SER A 35 -3.71 -5.87 -2.80
CA SER A 35 -3.13 -7.21 -2.77
C SER A 35 -4.03 -8.22 -3.46
N ARG A 36 -3.47 -9.22 -4.14
CA ARG A 36 -4.26 -10.31 -4.77
C ARG A 36 -5.24 -11.00 -3.81
N SER A 37 -4.91 -11.01 -2.51
CA SER A 37 -5.84 -11.43 -1.46
C SER A 37 -6.47 -10.21 -0.81
N MET A 38 -7.80 -10.09 -0.96
CA MET A 38 -8.59 -9.05 -0.29
C MET A 38 -8.40 -9.08 1.23
N GLU A 39 -8.30 -10.26 1.83
CA GLU A 39 -8.05 -10.42 3.26
C GLU A 39 -6.70 -9.81 3.68
N SER A 40 -5.63 -10.10 2.93
CA SER A 40 -4.31 -9.53 3.23
C SER A 40 -4.29 -8.02 3.06
N ALA A 41 -4.98 -7.49 2.03
CA ALA A 41 -5.12 -6.05 1.82
C ALA A 41 -5.82 -5.38 3.01
N ARG A 42 -6.96 -5.94 3.44
CA ARG A 42 -7.74 -5.47 4.60
C ARG A 42 -6.91 -5.49 5.89
N MET A 43 -6.23 -6.60 6.19
CA MET A 43 -5.43 -6.73 7.41
C MET A 43 -4.31 -5.67 7.48
N LEU A 44 -3.60 -5.45 6.38
CA LEU A 44 -2.54 -4.43 6.36
C LEU A 44 -3.12 -3.02 6.44
N ALA A 45 -4.26 -2.77 5.78
CA ALA A 45 -4.96 -1.49 5.84
C ALA A 45 -5.37 -1.14 7.29
N GLU A 46 -5.92 -2.09 8.03
CA GLU A 46 -6.23 -1.95 9.46
C GLU A 46 -4.97 -1.64 10.29
N LEU A 47 -3.86 -2.33 10.03
CA LEU A 47 -2.60 -2.13 10.76
C LEU A 47 -2.00 -0.73 10.52
N VAL A 48 -2.20 -0.14 9.34
CA VAL A 48 -1.69 1.20 9.02
C VAL A 48 -2.71 2.32 9.25
N GLY A 49 -3.98 1.97 9.48
CA GLY A 49 -5.06 2.91 9.78
C GLY A 49 -5.68 3.55 8.54
N THR A 50 -5.75 2.83 7.42
CA THR A 50 -6.48 3.27 6.22
C THR A 50 -7.70 2.37 5.98
N GLU A 51 -8.80 2.94 5.51
CA GLU A 51 -10.01 2.19 5.11
C GLU A 51 -9.99 1.81 3.62
N VAL A 52 -8.99 2.30 2.89
CA VAL A 52 -8.88 2.12 1.44
C VAL A 52 -8.03 0.89 1.14
N TYR A 53 -8.68 -0.17 0.68
CA TYR A 53 -8.01 -1.38 0.22
C TYR A 53 -8.78 -2.02 -0.94
N SER A 54 -8.07 -2.75 -1.79
CA SER A 54 -8.65 -3.45 -2.95
C SER A 54 -7.82 -4.67 -3.29
N ASP A 55 -8.42 -5.62 -4.02
CA ASP A 55 -7.67 -6.68 -4.70
C ASP A 55 -7.16 -6.27 -6.08
N ARG A 56 -7.52 -5.05 -6.51
CA ARG A 56 -7.18 -4.46 -7.80
C ARG A 56 -6.35 -3.18 -7.61
N PRO A 57 -5.05 -3.20 -7.96
CA PRO A 57 -4.18 -2.03 -7.82
C PRO A 57 -4.67 -0.80 -8.59
N GLU A 58 -5.28 -1.00 -9.76
CA GLU A 58 -5.78 0.06 -10.63
C GLU A 58 -6.84 0.95 -9.96
N ASP A 59 -7.57 0.44 -8.97
CA ASP A 59 -8.56 1.21 -8.23
C ASP A 59 -7.90 2.21 -7.27
N LEU A 60 -6.65 1.94 -6.86
CA LEU A 60 -5.93 2.67 -5.81
C LEU A 60 -4.83 3.59 -6.35
N VAL A 61 -4.21 3.24 -7.48
CA VAL A 61 -3.14 4.04 -8.11
C VAL A 61 -3.48 5.53 -8.26
N PRO A 62 -4.70 5.93 -8.66
CA PRO A 62 -5.05 7.36 -8.79
C PRO A 62 -5.03 8.16 -7.48
N TRP A 63 -4.99 7.49 -6.32
CA TRP A 63 -5.06 8.12 -5.00
C TRP A 63 -3.68 8.40 -4.38
N GLY A 64 -2.60 7.86 -4.96
CA GLY A 64 -1.23 7.99 -4.47
C GLY A 64 -0.37 8.91 -5.33
N ASP A 65 0.53 9.65 -4.68
CA ASP A 65 1.63 10.37 -5.35
C ASP A 65 2.83 9.43 -5.59
N LEU A 66 2.93 8.34 -4.81
CA LEU A 66 3.95 7.31 -4.88
C LEU A 66 3.29 5.93 -4.81
N VAL A 67 3.56 5.07 -5.79
CA VAL A 67 3.13 3.67 -5.79
C VAL A 67 4.34 2.79 -5.55
N ILE A 68 4.27 1.93 -4.53
CA ILE A 68 5.32 0.96 -4.24
C ILE A 68 4.83 -0.43 -4.61
N LEU A 69 5.51 -1.04 -5.57
CA LEU A 69 5.28 -2.42 -5.97
C LEU A 69 6.16 -3.34 -5.12
N SER A 70 5.56 -4.04 -4.17
CA SER A 70 6.18 -5.08 -3.34
C SER A 70 5.60 -6.45 -3.68
N VAL A 71 5.56 -6.75 -4.97
CA VAL A 71 5.10 -8.02 -5.56
C VAL A 71 6.29 -8.85 -6.05
N PRO A 72 6.14 -10.16 -6.27
CA PRO A 72 7.15 -10.93 -6.97
C PRO A 72 7.40 -10.39 -8.39
N ASP A 73 8.65 -10.40 -8.85
CA ASP A 73 9.04 -9.86 -10.17
C ASP A 73 8.21 -10.43 -11.32
N GLY A 74 7.88 -11.72 -11.28
CA GLY A 74 7.06 -12.38 -12.31
C GLY A 74 5.62 -11.87 -12.41
N ALA A 75 5.17 -11.01 -11.49
CA ALA A 75 3.87 -10.33 -11.57
C ALA A 75 3.96 -8.99 -12.33
N ILE A 76 5.16 -8.54 -12.70
CA ILE A 76 5.43 -7.32 -13.47
C ILE A 76 5.91 -7.77 -14.85
N SER A 77 4.96 -7.96 -15.77
CA SER A 77 5.21 -8.41 -17.14
C SER A 77 4.56 -7.49 -18.14
#